data_AF-A0A2N9PC80-F1
#
_entry.id   AF-A0A2N9PC80-F1
#
_cell.length_a   1.000
_cell.length_b   1.000
_cell.length_c   1.000
_cell.angle_alpha   90.00
_cell.angle_beta   90.00
_cell.angle_gamma   90.00
#
_symmetry.space_group_name_H-M   'P 1'
#
loop_
_entity.id
_entity.type
_entity.pdbx_description
1 polymer ?
#
loop_
_entity_poly.entity_id
_entity_poly.type
_entity_poly.pdbx_seq_one_letter_code
_entity_poly.pdbx_strand_id
1 'polypeptide(L)'
;MKVKVVSAEKREVLRVEMTDINDNKLTKALPYGRKVKAKAYTTGMVGEKILFKMWEDDAEGGGHSEENKYNLVAQAMGKVGEKGLAIVEFTLKPDFKVIANAHAGKGGEGKTHEYYVTAVATLKSNYVAGSNFNVYSPEEIKKVEEDQLKGNPPKENTPPSAVEKVEVKPDKIEIDVPTNVTKTKVEDSKTDVPKIEALIDAYFAKEEFTKETTEKAGKQQYTFKNENKNIDKDKIAAIIKKKVDADLKKDKKYSKLEDIKAALTKTTYAKNEVISFDVYKLGANFVKIKNAPLEDEIYVVAKTVLLDGKEISIKIKEKEEILIAKTADLPVQEAKKEGAELTTLKATVEKGEAKIKIKLRPKSDEDLKKWKEKLSGIKDGQHTYTFGGKNDTSTDAKKKTVAGVIIKKIKDELAKNKKFSKAEDIVKSLANTSYDKGEKITFDTYKVPTEYLWLQAECQGNVKKHEGEFLKKEGSYFEIGKKCECEAKIRAFMRVLRIADDFISNKQANYTHFLMKKTSAL
;
A
#
# COMPACT_ATOMS: atom_id res chain seq x y z
N MET A 1 33.77 59.16 5.39
CA MET A 1 32.98 58.46 4.34
C MET A 1 31.99 57.54 5.05
N LYS A 2 30.69 57.87 5.10
CA LYS A 2 29.66 57.02 5.72
C LYS A 2 29.16 56.04 4.66
N VAL A 3 29.48 54.76 4.80
CA VAL A 3 28.97 53.69 3.94
C VAL A 3 27.53 53.40 4.38
N LYS A 4 26.57 53.67 3.48
CA LYS A 4 25.18 53.26 3.65
C LYS A 4 25.08 51.80 3.22
N VAL A 5 24.98 50.87 4.19
CA VAL A 5 24.66 49.47 3.89
C VAL A 5 23.18 49.45 3.48
N VAL A 6 22.92 49.26 2.19
CA VAL A 6 21.58 48.98 1.69
C VAL A 6 21.27 47.52 2.07
N SER A 7 20.23 47.30 2.88
CA SER A 7 19.82 45.95 3.29
C SER A 7 19.46 45.13 2.05
N ALA A 8 20.05 43.94 1.92
CA ALA A 8 19.69 43.00 0.87
C ALA A 8 18.19 42.67 0.93
N GLU A 9 17.52 42.70 -0.22
CA GLU A 9 16.10 42.38 -0.34
C GLU A 9 15.83 40.97 0.22
N LYS A 10 14.85 40.85 1.11
CA LYS A 10 14.55 39.60 1.81
C LYS A 10 14.07 38.57 0.79
N ARG A 11 14.69 37.38 0.81
CA ARG A 11 14.39 36.25 -0.09
C ARG A 11 13.40 35.30 0.58
N GLU A 12 12.16 35.30 0.14
CA GLU A 12 11.12 34.44 0.71
C GLU A 12 9.95 34.17 -0.25
N VAL A 13 9.26 33.05 0.00
CA VAL A 13 7.93 32.80 -0.54
C VAL A 13 6.93 33.55 0.34
N LEU A 14 6.11 34.40 -0.26
CA LEU A 14 5.14 35.23 0.44
C LEU A 14 3.81 34.51 0.63
N ARG A 15 3.31 33.87 -0.43
CA ARG A 15 2.04 33.13 -0.42
C ARG A 15 1.97 32.11 -1.56
N VAL A 16 1.12 31.11 -1.37
CA VAL A 16 0.76 30.13 -2.40
C VAL A 16 -0.73 30.23 -2.69
N GLU A 17 -1.09 30.21 -3.97
CA GLU A 17 -2.48 30.25 -4.44
C GLU A 17 -2.77 29.10 -5.41
N MET A 18 -3.99 28.59 -5.34
CA MET A 18 -4.50 27.54 -6.22
C MET A 18 -5.63 28.09 -7.09
N THR A 19 -5.52 27.89 -8.40
CA THR A 19 -6.55 28.25 -9.38
C THR A 19 -6.84 27.09 -10.32
N ASP A 20 -7.95 27.17 -11.05
CA ASP A 20 -8.15 26.32 -12.21
C ASP A 20 -7.14 26.67 -13.33
N ILE A 21 -7.19 25.93 -14.44
CA ILE A 21 -6.32 26.18 -15.59
C ILE A 21 -6.55 27.56 -16.24
N ASN A 22 -7.71 28.18 -16.01
CA ASN A 22 -8.12 29.49 -16.53
C ASN A 22 -7.87 30.62 -15.52
N ASP A 23 -7.12 30.35 -14.45
CA ASP A 23 -6.77 31.32 -13.40
C ASP A 23 -7.93 31.78 -12.51
N ASN A 24 -9.07 31.06 -12.51
CA ASN A 24 -10.19 31.31 -11.60
C ASN A 24 -9.96 30.67 -10.23
N LYS A 25 -10.51 31.29 -9.18
CA LYS A 25 -10.51 30.73 -7.82
C LYS A 25 -11.30 29.43 -7.75
N LEU A 26 -10.79 28.48 -6.97
CA LEU A 26 -11.44 27.18 -6.73
C LEU A 26 -12.51 27.30 -5.65
N THR A 27 -13.69 27.80 -6.00
CA THR A 27 -14.81 27.96 -5.05
C THR A 27 -15.77 26.76 -5.02
N LYS A 28 -15.58 25.79 -5.92
CA LYS A 28 -16.37 24.56 -6.04
C LYS A 28 -15.44 23.36 -6.10
N ALA A 29 -15.93 22.20 -5.64
CA ALA A 29 -15.18 20.97 -5.75
C ALA A 29 -14.95 20.58 -7.22
N LEU A 30 -13.78 20.01 -7.50
CA LEU A 30 -13.38 19.59 -8.85
C LEU A 30 -13.52 18.06 -9.02
N PRO A 31 -13.80 17.56 -10.22
CA PRO A 31 -13.67 16.13 -10.50
C PRO A 31 -12.21 15.71 -10.68
N TYR A 32 -11.91 14.46 -10.36
CA TYR A 32 -10.66 13.83 -10.74
C TYR A 32 -10.45 13.86 -12.28
N GLY A 33 -9.19 13.92 -12.69
CA GLY A 33 -8.75 14.06 -14.08
C GLY A 33 -8.54 15.51 -14.53
N ARG A 34 -9.01 16.50 -13.76
CA ARG A 34 -8.79 17.92 -14.06
C ARG A 34 -7.39 18.37 -13.67
N LYS A 35 -6.94 19.45 -14.32
CA LYS A 35 -5.70 20.16 -13.99
C LYS A 35 -5.98 21.42 -13.16
N VAL A 36 -5.07 21.73 -12.25
CA VAL A 36 -5.04 22.97 -11.45
C VAL A 36 -3.68 23.64 -11.54
N LYS A 37 -3.63 24.96 -11.33
CA LYS A 37 -2.40 25.77 -11.32
C LYS A 37 -2.05 26.19 -9.89
N ALA A 38 -0.85 25.84 -9.43
CA ALA A 38 -0.27 26.35 -8.20
C ALA A 38 0.66 27.51 -8.48
N LYS A 39 0.47 28.61 -7.75
CA LYS A 39 1.16 29.89 -7.93
C LYS A 39 1.87 30.26 -6.64
N ALA A 40 3.19 30.39 -6.67
CA ALA A 40 3.96 30.93 -5.55
C ALA A 40 4.39 32.36 -5.87
N TYR A 41 4.04 33.28 -4.99
CA TYR A 41 4.46 34.68 -5.04
C TYR A 41 5.68 34.83 -4.12
N THR A 42 6.73 35.44 -4.64
CA THR A 42 8.04 35.51 -3.97
C THR A 42 8.62 36.92 -4.05
N THR A 43 9.56 37.21 -3.16
CA THR A 43 10.36 38.45 -3.15
C THR A 43 11.83 38.11 -3.22
N GLY A 44 12.61 38.86 -4.00
CA GLY A 44 14.07 38.66 -4.14
C GLY A 44 14.49 37.33 -4.79
N MET A 45 13.56 36.57 -5.40
CA MET A 45 13.81 35.21 -5.90
C MET A 45 13.68 35.04 -7.42
N VAL A 46 13.69 36.13 -8.19
CA VAL A 46 13.57 36.07 -9.66
C VAL A 46 14.66 35.16 -10.25
N GLY A 47 14.26 34.23 -11.11
CA GLY A 47 15.15 33.23 -11.71
C GLY A 47 15.40 31.98 -10.87
N GLU A 48 14.99 31.96 -9.60
CA GLU A 48 15.11 30.80 -8.72
C GLU A 48 14.02 29.76 -8.98
N LYS A 49 14.16 28.58 -8.36
CA LYS A 49 13.20 27.48 -8.48
C LYS A 49 12.50 27.23 -7.15
N ILE A 50 11.19 27.10 -7.23
CA ILE A 50 10.29 26.79 -6.11
C ILE A 50 9.82 25.35 -6.26
N LEU A 51 9.93 24.57 -5.19
CA LEU A 51 9.32 23.25 -5.10
C LEU A 51 7.89 23.38 -4.60
N PHE A 52 6.94 22.93 -5.40
CA PHE A 52 5.55 22.75 -5.02
C PHE A 52 5.28 21.29 -4.66
N LYS A 53 4.63 21.06 -3.53
CA LYS A 53 4.17 19.75 -3.08
C LYS A 53 2.67 19.80 -2.84
N MET A 54 1.93 18.89 -3.46
CA MET A 54 0.48 18.75 -3.27
C MET A 54 0.21 17.62 -2.29
N TRP A 55 -0.61 17.91 -1.30
CA TRP A 55 -0.95 17.03 -0.18
C TRP A 55 -2.46 16.83 -0.13
N GLU A 56 -2.85 15.65 0.30
CA GLU A 56 -4.20 15.38 0.81
C GLU A 56 -4.24 15.84 2.29
N ASP A 57 -5.37 16.38 2.72
CA ASP A 57 -5.56 16.96 4.06
C ASP A 57 -6.54 16.15 4.92
N ASP A 58 -5.98 15.43 5.88
CA ASP A 58 -6.72 14.61 6.85
C ASP A 58 -6.93 15.33 8.20
N ALA A 59 -6.44 16.57 8.37
CA ALA A 59 -6.40 17.25 9.66
C ALA A 59 -7.59 18.21 9.88
N GLU A 60 -8.20 18.18 11.07
CA GLU A 60 -9.22 19.15 11.44
C GLU A 60 -8.65 20.59 11.46
N GLY A 61 -9.23 21.48 10.65
CA GLY A 61 -8.86 22.90 10.63
C GLY A 61 -8.03 23.36 9.42
N GLY A 62 -7.62 22.43 8.55
CA GLY A 62 -6.96 22.71 7.27
C GLY A 62 -5.48 23.12 7.36
N GLY A 63 -4.69 22.75 6.35
CA GLY A 63 -3.31 23.16 6.16
C GLY A 63 -2.25 22.10 6.50
N HIS A 64 -0.98 22.50 6.45
CA HIS A 64 0.12 21.55 6.67
C HIS A 64 0.31 21.24 8.16
N SER A 65 -0.12 20.05 8.57
CA SER A 65 0.08 19.49 9.91
C SER A 65 1.05 18.29 9.89
N GLU A 66 1.54 17.89 11.06
CA GLU A 66 2.32 16.65 11.22
C GLU A 66 1.52 15.39 10.87
N GLU A 67 0.19 15.47 10.92
CA GLU A 67 -0.73 14.37 10.56
C GLU A 67 -0.68 14.10 9.06
N ASN A 68 -0.50 15.15 8.26
CA ASN A 68 -0.46 15.09 6.79
C ASN A 68 0.91 14.69 6.20
N LYS A 69 1.91 14.37 7.04
CA LYS A 69 3.30 14.15 6.57
C LYS A 69 3.49 12.98 5.61
N TYR A 70 2.53 12.06 5.55
CA TYR A 70 2.53 10.91 4.64
C TYR A 70 1.56 11.05 3.46
N ASN A 71 0.84 12.17 3.36
CA ASN A 71 -0.27 12.37 2.42
C ASN A 71 0.16 13.10 1.14
N LEU A 72 1.44 13.03 0.77
CA LEU A 72 1.96 13.66 -0.44
C LEU A 72 1.42 12.94 -1.68
N VAL A 73 0.68 13.66 -2.52
CA VAL A 73 0.07 13.10 -3.73
C VAL A 73 0.78 13.51 -5.03
N ALA A 74 1.42 14.68 -5.06
CA ALA A 74 2.20 15.12 -6.22
C ALA A 74 3.26 16.17 -5.86
N GLN A 75 4.24 16.39 -6.75
CA GLN A 75 5.19 17.52 -6.62
C GLN A 75 5.65 18.01 -8.00
N ALA A 76 5.97 19.30 -8.10
CA ALA A 76 6.43 19.95 -9.33
C ALA A 76 7.34 21.14 -8.99
N MET A 77 8.19 21.56 -9.93
CA MET A 77 9.08 22.72 -9.75
C MET A 77 8.78 23.82 -10.75
N GLY A 78 8.62 25.04 -10.24
CA GLY A 78 8.38 26.24 -11.04
C GLY A 78 9.53 27.22 -10.91
N LYS A 79 9.96 27.82 -12.03
CA LYS A 79 10.93 28.91 -12.02
C LYS A 79 10.20 30.23 -11.75
N VAL A 80 10.76 31.07 -10.89
CA VAL A 80 10.24 32.40 -10.58
C VAL A 80 10.52 33.32 -11.76
N GLY A 81 9.46 33.84 -12.39
CA GLY A 81 9.55 34.82 -13.47
C GLY A 81 9.86 36.24 -12.96
N GLU A 82 9.96 37.19 -13.88
CA GLU A 82 10.35 38.59 -13.63
C GLU A 82 9.43 39.32 -12.64
N LYS A 83 8.20 38.84 -12.45
CA LYS A 83 7.21 39.38 -11.50
C LYS A 83 7.24 38.72 -10.12
N GLY A 84 8.29 37.96 -9.79
CA GLY A 84 8.34 37.19 -8.54
C GLY A 84 7.30 36.06 -8.49
N LEU A 85 6.89 35.53 -9.64
CA LEU A 85 5.81 34.53 -9.73
C LEU A 85 6.32 33.22 -10.32
N ALA A 86 6.13 32.11 -9.61
CA ALA A 86 6.34 30.75 -10.10
C ALA A 86 5.00 30.03 -10.25
N ILE A 87 4.80 29.31 -11.36
CA ILE A 87 3.56 28.58 -11.65
C ILE A 87 3.90 27.13 -12.02
N VAL A 88 3.13 26.17 -11.49
CA VAL A 88 3.14 24.76 -11.92
C VAL A 88 1.72 24.23 -12.11
N GLU A 89 1.58 23.23 -12.97
CA GLU A 89 0.31 22.51 -13.16
C GLU A 89 0.33 21.14 -12.47
N PHE A 90 -0.75 20.81 -11.78
CA PHE A 90 -1.00 19.48 -11.24
C PHE A 90 -2.22 18.86 -11.90
N THR A 91 -2.13 17.59 -12.29
CA THR A 91 -3.30 16.78 -12.67
C THR A 91 -3.82 16.04 -11.44
N LEU A 92 -5.09 16.24 -11.09
CA LEU A 92 -5.79 15.52 -10.02
C LEU A 92 -6.01 14.07 -10.43
N LYS A 93 -5.02 13.20 -10.21
CA LYS A 93 -5.10 11.82 -10.70
C LYS A 93 -6.14 11.01 -9.92
N PRO A 94 -6.93 10.15 -10.57
CA PRO A 94 -7.86 9.26 -9.89
C PRO A 94 -7.20 8.39 -8.80
N ASP A 95 -5.91 8.09 -8.90
CA ASP A 95 -5.17 7.29 -7.91
C ASP A 95 -4.90 8.05 -6.60
N PHE A 96 -5.02 9.38 -6.57
CA PHE A 96 -4.87 10.16 -5.32
C PHE A 96 -5.94 9.82 -4.30
N LYS A 97 -7.10 9.31 -4.74
CA LYS A 97 -8.15 8.79 -3.87
C LYS A 97 -7.67 7.66 -2.97
N VAL A 98 -6.60 6.93 -3.34
CA VAL A 98 -6.09 5.82 -2.55
C VAL A 98 -5.46 6.34 -1.25
N ILE A 99 -4.88 7.54 -1.28
CA ILE A 99 -4.27 8.18 -0.11
C ILE A 99 -5.38 8.75 0.78
N ALA A 100 -6.31 9.52 0.22
CA ALA A 100 -7.50 10.00 0.93
C ALA A 100 -8.25 8.82 1.63
N ASN A 101 -8.71 7.84 0.85
CA ASN A 101 -9.45 6.70 1.41
C ASN A 101 -8.63 5.76 2.32
N ALA A 102 -7.31 5.91 2.42
CA ALA A 102 -6.50 5.09 3.31
C ALA A 102 -6.56 5.55 4.77
N HIS A 103 -6.98 6.78 5.03
CA HIS A 103 -6.96 7.39 6.37
C HIS A 103 -8.35 7.76 6.89
N ALA A 104 -9.34 7.84 6.00
CA ALA A 104 -10.74 7.65 6.38
C ALA A 104 -10.96 6.29 7.09
N GLY A 105 -11.67 6.29 8.22
CA GLY A 105 -12.18 5.08 8.85
C GLY A 105 -13.11 4.28 7.91
N LYS A 106 -13.77 3.24 8.41
CA LYS A 106 -14.59 2.27 7.62
C LYS A 106 -15.84 2.85 6.88
N GLY A 107 -15.85 4.13 6.51
CA GLY A 107 -16.91 4.80 5.73
C GLY A 107 -16.44 5.89 4.75
N GLY A 108 -15.14 6.07 4.47
CA GLY A 108 -14.64 7.13 3.57
C GLY A 108 -14.71 8.54 4.20
N GLU A 109 -13.98 9.51 3.63
CA GLU A 109 -13.91 10.93 4.06
C GLU A 109 -15.21 11.72 3.76
N GLY A 110 -16.22 11.06 3.19
CA GLY A 110 -17.48 11.69 2.80
C GLY A 110 -17.52 12.10 1.33
N LYS A 111 -18.11 13.26 1.04
CA LYS A 111 -18.50 13.69 -0.33
C LYS A 111 -17.33 14.25 -1.15
N THR A 112 -16.29 14.72 -0.48
CA THR A 112 -15.11 15.34 -1.11
C THR A 112 -13.85 14.97 -0.36
N HIS A 113 -12.73 14.90 -1.07
CA HIS A 113 -11.39 14.85 -0.48
C HIS A 113 -10.76 16.24 -0.56
N GLU A 114 -10.05 16.66 0.49
CA GLU A 114 -9.43 17.98 0.57
C GLU A 114 -7.94 17.93 0.21
N TYR A 115 -7.48 18.93 -0.53
CA TYR A 115 -6.09 19.03 -0.97
C TYR A 115 -5.54 20.43 -0.79
N TYR A 116 -4.24 20.55 -0.55
CA TYR A 116 -3.53 21.83 -0.54
C TYR A 116 -2.13 21.69 -1.14
N VAL A 117 -1.48 22.83 -1.39
CA VAL A 117 -0.12 22.87 -1.93
C VAL A 117 0.80 23.66 -1.02
N THR A 118 1.97 23.12 -0.72
CA THR A 118 3.06 23.86 -0.08
C THR A 118 4.12 24.25 -1.08
N ALA A 119 4.76 25.41 -0.86
CA ALA A 119 5.89 25.89 -1.64
C ALA A 119 7.11 26.14 -0.74
N VAL A 120 8.30 25.79 -1.22
CA VAL A 120 9.56 26.02 -0.51
C VAL A 120 10.70 26.35 -1.47
N ALA A 121 11.60 27.25 -1.04
CA ALA A 121 12.86 27.50 -1.72
C ALA A 121 13.84 26.36 -1.44
N THR A 122 14.54 25.84 -2.46
CA THR A 122 15.42 24.66 -2.36
C THR A 122 16.60 24.79 -1.38
N LEU A 123 16.82 25.96 -0.78
CA LEU A 123 17.84 26.23 0.22
C LEU A 123 17.17 26.92 1.43
N LYS A 124 16.93 26.16 2.51
CA LYS A 124 16.53 26.64 3.85
C LYS A 124 15.34 27.63 3.89
N SER A 125 14.11 27.14 3.90
CA SER A 125 12.95 27.95 4.36
C SER A 125 11.82 27.09 4.91
N ASN A 126 11.01 27.69 5.79
CA ASN A 126 9.73 27.13 6.23
C ASN A 126 8.78 27.02 5.02
N TYR A 127 7.98 25.96 4.98
CA TYR A 127 6.98 25.79 3.93
C TYR A 127 5.91 26.88 4.04
N VAL A 128 5.50 27.45 2.91
CA VAL A 128 4.29 28.28 2.83
C VAL A 128 3.19 27.42 2.23
N ALA A 129 2.11 27.21 2.97
CA ALA A 129 0.94 26.48 2.51
C ALA A 129 -0.05 27.42 1.82
N GLY A 130 -0.67 26.95 0.75
CA GLY A 130 -1.85 27.55 0.15
C GLY A 130 -3.12 27.05 0.85
N SER A 131 -4.24 27.69 0.51
CA SER A 131 -5.57 27.26 0.98
C SER A 131 -5.97 25.89 0.41
N ASN A 132 -6.82 25.19 1.16
CA ASN A 132 -7.42 23.94 0.75
C ASN A 132 -8.37 24.12 -0.43
N PHE A 133 -8.54 23.07 -1.23
CA PHE A 133 -9.57 22.94 -2.24
C PHE A 133 -10.09 21.51 -2.30
N ASN A 134 -11.34 21.37 -2.74
CA ASN A 134 -12.06 20.10 -2.62
C ASN A 134 -12.15 19.37 -3.95
N VAL A 135 -12.11 18.05 -3.91
CA VAL A 135 -12.26 17.17 -5.07
C VAL A 135 -13.36 16.17 -4.78
N TYR A 136 -14.32 16.00 -5.69
CA TYR A 136 -15.44 15.07 -5.48
C TYR A 136 -14.95 13.64 -5.27
N SER A 137 -15.52 12.97 -4.27
CA SER A 137 -15.28 11.54 -4.08
C SER A 137 -15.95 10.74 -5.21
N PRO A 138 -15.42 9.56 -5.57
CA PRO A 138 -15.96 8.75 -6.67
C PRO A 138 -17.44 8.33 -6.51
N GLU A 139 -17.97 8.34 -5.29
CA GLU A 139 -19.36 7.96 -5.00
C GLU A 139 -20.36 9.10 -5.29
N GLU A 140 -19.95 10.37 -5.16
CA GLU A 140 -20.76 11.51 -5.58
C GLU A 140 -20.79 11.67 -7.10
N ILE A 141 -19.69 11.35 -7.81
CA ILE A 141 -19.64 11.44 -9.28
C ILE A 141 -20.72 10.55 -9.93
N LYS A 142 -21.00 9.38 -9.34
CA LYS A 142 -22.08 8.49 -9.81
C LYS A 142 -23.48 9.11 -9.66
N LYS A 143 -23.72 9.89 -8.61
CA LYS A 143 -24.99 10.60 -8.39
C LYS A 143 -25.13 11.80 -9.32
N VAL A 144 -24.05 12.56 -9.55
CA VAL A 144 -24.06 13.72 -10.45
C VAL A 144 -24.25 13.28 -11.91
N GLU A 145 -23.66 12.15 -12.34
CA GLU A 145 -23.90 11.57 -13.66
C GLU A 145 -25.33 10.99 -13.80
N GLU A 146 -25.92 10.42 -12.75
CA GLU A 146 -27.31 9.95 -12.75
C GLU A 146 -28.35 11.10 -12.79
N ASP A 147 -28.09 12.20 -12.07
CA ASP A 147 -28.98 13.38 -12.07
C ASP A 147 -28.91 14.16 -13.39
N GLN A 148 -27.76 14.19 -14.07
CA GLN A 148 -27.64 14.81 -15.40
C GLN A 148 -28.29 14.00 -16.54
N LEU A 149 -28.60 12.72 -16.30
CA LEU A 149 -29.36 11.88 -17.24
C LEU A 149 -30.89 11.90 -16.99
N LYS A 150 -31.38 12.59 -15.95
CA LYS A 150 -32.81 12.59 -15.54
C LYS A 150 -33.51 13.97 -15.52
N GLY A 151 -32.92 15.04 -16.06
CA GLY A 151 -33.55 16.37 -16.11
C GLY A 151 -33.94 16.86 -17.51
N ASN A 152 -35.24 17.10 -17.72
CA ASN A 152 -35.92 17.58 -18.95
C ASN A 152 -35.56 19.04 -19.36
N PRO A 153 -35.96 19.53 -20.57
CA PRO A 153 -35.28 20.61 -21.31
C PRO A 153 -35.46 22.04 -20.76
N PRO A 154 -34.59 23.01 -21.15
CA PRO A 154 -34.59 24.38 -20.62
C PRO A 154 -35.82 25.19 -21.07
N LYS A 155 -36.47 25.89 -20.14
CA LYS A 155 -37.43 26.96 -20.44
C LYS A 155 -36.76 28.33 -20.42
N GLU A 156 -37.08 29.12 -21.46
CA GLU A 156 -36.69 30.51 -21.74
C GLU A 156 -37.35 31.56 -20.82
N ASN A 157 -36.61 32.69 -20.65
CA ASN A 157 -36.99 34.12 -20.46
C ASN A 157 -37.96 34.51 -19.31
N THR A 158 -37.64 35.41 -18.37
CA THR A 158 -37.42 36.88 -18.55
C THR A 158 -36.89 37.58 -17.24
N PRO A 159 -36.40 38.85 -17.29
CA PRO A 159 -35.52 39.57 -16.31
C PRO A 159 -36.26 40.70 -15.52
N PRO A 160 -35.65 41.80 -14.94
CA PRO A 160 -34.40 42.05 -14.17
C PRO A 160 -34.67 42.79 -12.81
N SER A 161 -33.66 43.01 -11.95
CA SER A 161 -33.63 44.25 -11.12
C SER A 161 -32.29 44.62 -10.47
N ALA A 162 -31.94 45.89 -10.73
CA ALA A 162 -31.30 46.90 -9.89
C ALA A 162 -29.83 46.73 -9.44
N VAL A 163 -29.03 47.53 -10.13
CA VAL A 163 -27.73 48.13 -9.81
C VAL A 163 -27.76 48.84 -8.45
N GLU A 164 -26.72 48.67 -7.63
CA GLU A 164 -26.19 49.80 -6.86
C GLU A 164 -24.65 49.79 -6.89
N LYS A 165 -24.10 50.97 -7.15
CA LYS A 165 -22.73 51.26 -7.56
C LYS A 165 -22.14 52.12 -6.46
N VAL A 166 -20.99 51.75 -5.89
CA VAL A 166 -20.14 52.69 -5.15
C VAL A 166 -18.71 52.55 -5.64
N GLU A 167 -18.16 53.71 -5.98
CA GLU A 167 -16.94 54.03 -6.71
C GLU A 167 -15.83 54.43 -5.73
N VAL A 168 -14.57 54.02 -5.97
CA VAL A 168 -13.39 54.81 -5.59
C VAL A 168 -12.34 54.73 -6.69
N LYS A 169 -11.79 55.91 -7.02
CA LYS A 169 -10.97 56.28 -8.18
C LYS A 169 -9.50 55.79 -8.14
N PRO A 170 -8.82 55.77 -9.31
CA PRO A 170 -7.42 55.39 -9.46
C PRO A 170 -6.49 56.61 -9.35
N ASP A 171 -5.33 56.46 -8.73
CA ASP A 171 -4.20 57.37 -8.93
C ASP A 171 -3.02 56.63 -9.56
N LYS A 172 -2.53 57.26 -10.63
CA LYS A 172 -1.49 56.85 -11.57
C LYS A 172 -0.14 57.33 -11.05
N ILE A 173 0.87 56.46 -11.01
CA ILE A 173 2.27 56.88 -11.17
C ILE A 173 2.91 55.98 -12.23
N GLU A 174 3.39 56.64 -13.27
CA GLU A 174 3.99 56.16 -14.50
C GLU A 174 5.50 56.44 -14.38
N ILE A 175 6.36 55.43 -14.58
CA ILE A 175 7.80 55.67 -14.83
C ILE A 175 8.27 54.78 -15.97
N ASP A 176 8.95 55.46 -16.88
CA ASP A 176 9.46 55.15 -18.20
C ASP A 176 10.22 53.84 -18.40
N VAL A 177 10.04 53.31 -19.61
CA VAL A 177 10.75 52.18 -20.20
C VAL A 177 11.89 52.71 -21.06
N PRO A 178 13.16 52.32 -20.84
CA PRO A 178 14.15 52.37 -21.90
C PRO A 178 14.09 51.07 -22.70
N THR A 179 13.49 51.17 -23.89
CA THR A 179 13.66 50.24 -25.00
C THR A 179 15.14 50.14 -25.38
N ASN A 180 15.73 48.96 -25.26
CA ASN A 180 16.87 48.59 -26.09
C ASN A 180 16.63 47.21 -26.69
N VAL A 181 16.46 47.21 -28.01
CA VAL A 181 16.15 46.04 -28.82
C VAL A 181 17.46 45.39 -29.21
N THR A 182 17.84 44.32 -28.52
CA THR A 182 18.83 43.37 -29.03
C THR A 182 18.11 42.05 -29.30
N LYS A 183 17.93 41.75 -30.58
CA LYS A 183 17.48 40.44 -31.07
C LYS A 183 18.54 39.41 -30.70
N THR A 184 18.33 38.67 -29.62
CA THR A 184 19.10 37.46 -29.34
C THR A 184 18.21 36.25 -29.60
N LYS A 185 18.66 35.49 -30.60
CA LYS A 185 18.20 34.19 -31.08
C LYS A 185 17.63 33.30 -29.97
N VAL A 186 16.46 32.72 -30.25
CA VAL A 186 15.89 31.58 -29.53
C VAL A 186 16.90 30.43 -29.61
N GLU A 187 17.61 30.19 -28.52
CA GLU A 187 18.26 28.91 -28.27
C GLU A 187 17.37 28.13 -27.30
N ASP A 188 17.03 26.91 -27.70
CA ASP A 188 16.32 25.91 -26.92
C ASP A 188 17.06 25.62 -25.61
N SER A 189 16.83 26.45 -24.59
CA SER A 189 17.28 26.16 -23.23
C SER A 189 16.34 25.13 -22.62
N LYS A 190 16.75 23.86 -22.68
CA LYS A 190 16.17 22.77 -21.90
C LYS A 190 16.08 23.22 -20.43
N THR A 191 14.86 23.43 -19.96
CA THR A 191 14.55 23.64 -18.55
C THR A 191 14.96 22.41 -17.75
N ASP A 192 16.13 22.46 -17.10
CA ASP A 192 16.52 21.48 -16.10
C ASP A 192 15.59 21.60 -14.89
N VAL A 193 14.56 20.77 -14.82
CA VAL A 193 13.74 20.57 -13.62
C VAL A 193 14.64 19.94 -12.56
N PRO A 194 14.83 20.53 -11.36
CA PRO A 194 15.67 19.92 -10.34
C PRO A 194 15.07 18.57 -9.95
N LYS A 195 15.88 17.54 -10.08
CA LYS A 195 15.50 16.17 -9.76
C LYS A 195 15.53 16.03 -8.23
N ILE A 196 14.36 16.03 -7.59
CA ILE A 196 14.28 15.78 -6.14
C ILE A 196 14.20 14.28 -5.93
N GLU A 197 15.30 13.77 -5.40
CA GLU A 197 15.42 12.43 -4.89
C GLU A 197 14.62 12.28 -3.59
N ALA A 198 13.99 11.12 -3.38
CA ALA A 198 13.31 10.82 -2.13
C ALA A 198 13.12 9.32 -1.91
N LEU A 199 13.14 8.92 -0.63
CA LEU A 199 12.67 7.63 -0.14
C LEU A 199 11.25 7.82 0.42
N ILE A 200 10.26 7.12 -0.13
CA ILE A 200 8.83 7.40 0.06
C ILE A 200 8.15 6.42 1.00
N ASP A 201 8.43 5.13 0.86
CA ASP A 201 7.85 4.07 1.70
C ASP A 201 8.85 2.91 1.79
N ALA A 202 8.75 2.13 2.87
CA ALA A 202 9.40 0.83 2.96
C ALA A 202 8.46 -0.15 3.69
N TYR A 203 8.31 -1.36 3.15
CA TYR A 203 7.35 -2.32 3.66
C TYR A 203 7.69 -3.77 3.31
N PHE A 204 7.07 -4.70 4.04
CA PHE A 204 7.09 -6.13 3.73
C PHE A 204 6.00 -6.46 2.71
N ALA A 205 6.31 -7.32 1.73
CA ALA A 205 5.43 -7.64 0.61
C ALA A 205 5.45 -9.12 0.24
N LYS A 206 4.36 -9.58 -0.40
CA LYS A 206 4.37 -10.81 -1.23
C LYS A 206 4.36 -10.43 -2.71
N GLU A 207 5.05 -11.23 -3.50
CA GLU A 207 5.03 -11.09 -4.96
C GLU A 207 3.78 -11.80 -5.51
N GLU A 208 2.98 -11.06 -6.26
CA GLU A 208 1.82 -11.57 -6.98
C GLU A 208 1.91 -11.17 -8.44
N PHE A 209 1.52 -12.05 -9.36
CA PHE A 209 1.53 -11.76 -10.79
C PHE A 209 0.16 -11.22 -11.20
N THR A 210 -0.10 -9.95 -10.92
CA THR A 210 -1.40 -9.29 -11.18
C THR A 210 -1.31 -8.08 -12.10
N LYS A 211 -0.11 -7.58 -12.40
CA LYS A 211 0.08 -6.40 -13.24
C LYS A 211 -0.11 -6.78 -14.72
N GLU A 212 -1.11 -6.24 -15.38
CA GLU A 212 -1.29 -6.44 -16.82
C GLU A 212 -0.13 -5.81 -17.61
N THR A 213 0.45 -6.57 -18.53
CA THR A 213 1.55 -6.10 -19.40
C THR A 213 1.17 -6.21 -20.88
N THR A 214 1.95 -5.58 -21.76
CA THR A 214 1.79 -5.69 -23.20
C THR A 214 2.63 -6.80 -23.83
N GLU A 215 3.36 -7.58 -23.03
CA GLU A 215 4.25 -8.63 -23.52
C GLU A 215 3.43 -9.87 -23.91
N LYS A 216 3.45 -10.22 -25.21
CA LYS A 216 2.73 -11.39 -25.73
C LYS A 216 3.36 -12.69 -25.21
N ALA A 217 2.53 -13.65 -24.89
CA ALA A 217 2.88 -14.93 -24.27
C ALA A 217 2.31 -16.15 -25.03
N GLY A 218 2.02 -15.96 -26.33
CA GLY A 218 1.41 -16.96 -27.20
C GLY A 218 -0.06 -16.68 -27.49
N LYS A 219 -0.81 -17.74 -27.80
CA LYS A 219 -2.25 -17.68 -28.10
C LYS A 219 -3.03 -18.66 -27.23
N GLN A 220 -4.24 -18.29 -26.85
CA GLN A 220 -5.23 -19.16 -26.23
C GLN A 220 -6.27 -19.57 -27.27
N GLN A 221 -6.74 -20.82 -27.19
CA GLN A 221 -7.89 -21.29 -27.94
C GLN A 221 -9.12 -21.40 -27.03
N TYR A 222 -10.29 -21.07 -27.56
CA TYR A 222 -11.56 -21.28 -26.88
C TYR A 222 -12.52 -22.05 -27.79
N THR A 223 -13.03 -23.17 -27.27
CA THR A 223 -13.99 -24.02 -27.96
C THR A 223 -15.41 -23.75 -27.45
N PHE A 224 -16.33 -23.42 -28.36
CA PHE A 224 -17.73 -23.20 -28.03
C PHE A 224 -18.40 -24.53 -27.66
N LYS A 225 -18.83 -24.68 -26.40
CA LYS A 225 -19.44 -25.93 -25.92
C LYS A 225 -20.85 -26.21 -26.49
N ASN A 226 -21.54 -25.16 -26.96
CA ASN A 226 -22.87 -25.19 -27.53
C ASN A 226 -22.93 -24.25 -28.74
N GLU A 227 -23.95 -24.40 -29.59
CA GLU A 227 -24.27 -23.41 -30.62
C GLU A 227 -24.63 -22.06 -29.97
N ASN A 228 -24.06 -20.97 -30.47
CA ASN A 228 -24.31 -19.61 -30.00
C ASN A 228 -24.73 -18.75 -31.19
N LYS A 229 -25.99 -18.33 -31.26
CA LYS A 229 -26.57 -17.52 -32.35
C LYS A 229 -26.73 -16.06 -31.91
N ASN A 230 -26.61 -15.15 -32.87
CA ASN A 230 -26.81 -13.70 -32.67
C ASN A 230 -26.03 -13.16 -31.47
N ILE A 231 -24.73 -13.50 -31.42
CA ILE A 231 -23.92 -13.19 -30.25
C ILE A 231 -23.76 -11.68 -30.05
N ASP A 232 -23.97 -11.25 -28.81
CA ASP A 232 -23.50 -9.97 -28.31
C ASP A 232 -22.00 -10.11 -28.01
N LYS A 233 -21.16 -9.45 -28.83
CA LYS A 233 -19.69 -9.61 -28.74
C LYS A 233 -19.14 -9.21 -27.38
N ASP A 234 -19.66 -8.14 -26.77
CA ASP A 234 -19.18 -7.67 -25.46
C ASP A 234 -19.50 -8.69 -24.37
N LYS A 235 -20.74 -9.19 -24.36
CA LYS A 235 -21.17 -10.21 -23.39
C LYS A 235 -20.42 -11.52 -23.57
N ILE A 236 -20.31 -12.02 -24.80
CA ILE A 236 -19.63 -13.29 -25.07
C ILE A 236 -18.14 -13.18 -24.79
N ALA A 237 -17.47 -12.09 -25.17
CA ALA A 237 -16.05 -11.89 -24.86
C ALA A 237 -15.80 -11.88 -23.35
N ALA A 238 -16.65 -11.22 -22.56
CA ALA A 238 -16.54 -11.20 -21.10
C ALA A 238 -16.70 -12.61 -20.49
N ILE A 239 -17.65 -13.41 -21.01
CA ILE A 239 -17.85 -14.80 -20.58
C ILE A 239 -16.63 -15.67 -20.92
N ILE A 240 -16.10 -15.54 -22.13
CA ILE A 240 -14.90 -16.28 -22.57
C ILE A 240 -13.72 -15.92 -21.68
N LYS A 241 -13.46 -14.61 -21.49
CA LYS A 241 -12.40 -14.10 -20.62
C LYS A 241 -12.48 -14.70 -19.22
N LYS A 242 -13.67 -14.66 -18.60
CA LYS A 242 -13.90 -15.23 -17.25
C LYS A 242 -13.59 -16.73 -17.18
N LYS A 243 -13.89 -17.48 -18.24
CA LYS A 243 -13.64 -18.94 -18.29
C LYS A 243 -12.16 -19.28 -18.44
N VAL A 244 -11.40 -18.50 -19.23
CA VAL A 244 -9.99 -18.82 -19.52
C VAL A 244 -9.01 -18.18 -18.54
N ASP A 245 -9.33 -17.02 -17.97
CA ASP A 245 -8.41 -16.24 -17.14
C ASP A 245 -7.98 -16.98 -15.87
N ALA A 246 -8.85 -17.81 -15.28
CA ALA A 246 -8.50 -18.58 -14.08
C ALA A 246 -7.35 -19.56 -14.35
N ASP A 247 -7.34 -20.20 -15.52
CA ASP A 247 -6.28 -21.11 -15.93
C ASP A 247 -5.04 -20.34 -16.40
N LEU A 248 -5.21 -19.29 -17.20
CA LEU A 248 -4.10 -18.45 -17.65
C LEU A 248 -3.32 -17.84 -16.48
N LYS A 249 -4.01 -17.44 -15.40
CA LYS A 249 -3.38 -16.87 -14.19
C LYS A 249 -2.48 -17.88 -13.45
N LYS A 250 -2.76 -19.19 -13.52
CA LYS A 250 -1.89 -20.23 -12.94
C LYS A 250 -0.51 -20.20 -13.60
N ASP A 251 -0.47 -19.86 -14.88
CA ASP A 251 0.75 -19.71 -15.69
C ASP A 251 1.28 -18.27 -15.73
N LYS A 252 0.78 -17.38 -14.85
CA LYS A 252 1.14 -15.95 -14.81
C LYS A 252 0.85 -15.23 -16.13
N LYS A 253 -0.28 -15.56 -16.76
CA LYS A 253 -0.76 -14.96 -18.02
C LYS A 253 -2.17 -14.42 -17.88
N TYR A 254 -2.57 -13.59 -18.82
CA TYR A 254 -3.94 -13.11 -18.96
C TYR A 254 -4.31 -12.87 -20.42
N SER A 255 -5.60 -12.76 -20.69
CA SER A 255 -6.15 -12.34 -21.98
C SER A 255 -6.72 -10.93 -21.89
N LYS A 256 -6.63 -10.15 -22.97
CA LYS A 256 -7.30 -8.84 -23.05
C LYS A 256 -8.70 -9.02 -23.63
N LEU A 257 -9.65 -8.26 -23.09
CA LEU A 257 -11.04 -8.33 -23.56
C LEU A 257 -11.15 -7.96 -25.05
N GLU A 258 -10.42 -6.94 -25.49
CA GLU A 258 -10.45 -6.46 -26.88
C GLU A 258 -9.90 -7.48 -27.89
N ASP A 259 -8.87 -8.25 -27.52
CA ASP A 259 -8.33 -9.30 -28.41
C ASP A 259 -9.31 -10.48 -28.56
N ILE A 260 -10.08 -10.78 -27.50
CA ILE A 260 -11.16 -11.77 -27.58
C ILE A 260 -12.28 -11.26 -28.49
N LYS A 261 -12.68 -9.98 -28.35
CA LYS A 261 -13.69 -9.37 -29.24
C LYS A 261 -13.23 -9.38 -30.69
N ALA A 262 -11.97 -9.07 -30.95
CA ALA A 262 -11.38 -9.11 -32.29
C ALA A 262 -11.40 -10.53 -32.89
N ALA A 263 -11.22 -11.56 -32.06
CA ALA A 263 -11.32 -12.96 -32.49
C ALA A 263 -12.77 -13.41 -32.78
N LEU A 264 -13.78 -12.72 -32.23
CA LEU A 264 -15.20 -12.95 -32.49
C LEU A 264 -15.64 -12.28 -33.82
N THR A 265 -15.28 -12.88 -34.94
CA THR A 265 -15.58 -12.38 -36.29
C THR A 265 -16.99 -12.71 -36.80
N LYS A 266 -17.67 -13.73 -36.24
CA LYS A 266 -19.00 -14.19 -36.68
C LYS A 266 -20.10 -13.78 -35.71
N THR A 267 -21.34 -13.72 -36.20
CA THR A 267 -22.55 -13.53 -35.36
C THR A 267 -23.10 -14.84 -34.82
N THR A 268 -22.70 -15.98 -35.39
CA THR A 268 -23.08 -17.32 -34.96
C THR A 268 -21.86 -18.24 -34.94
N TYR A 269 -21.72 -19.03 -33.87
CA TYR A 269 -20.67 -20.04 -33.69
C TYR A 269 -21.28 -21.40 -33.40
N ALA A 270 -20.88 -22.42 -34.16
CA ALA A 270 -21.36 -23.78 -33.98
C ALA A 270 -20.76 -24.43 -32.73
N LYS A 271 -21.39 -25.51 -32.25
CA LYS A 271 -20.80 -26.35 -31.22
C LYS A 271 -19.44 -26.89 -31.71
N ASN A 272 -18.45 -26.88 -30.82
CA ASN A 272 -17.06 -27.26 -31.05
C ASN A 272 -16.26 -26.33 -31.98
N GLU A 273 -16.85 -25.24 -32.45
CA GLU A 273 -16.10 -24.23 -33.18
C GLU A 273 -15.07 -23.57 -32.25
N VAL A 274 -13.92 -23.16 -32.81
CA VAL A 274 -12.78 -22.64 -32.06
C VAL A 274 -12.44 -21.23 -32.51
N ILE A 275 -12.17 -20.36 -31.54
CA ILE A 275 -11.50 -19.08 -31.78
C ILE A 275 -10.12 -19.08 -31.14
N SER A 276 -9.22 -18.26 -31.66
CA SER A 276 -7.89 -18.06 -31.10
C SER A 276 -7.60 -16.58 -30.90
N PHE A 277 -7.05 -16.22 -29.75
CA PHE A 277 -6.69 -14.86 -29.39
C PHE A 277 -5.36 -14.81 -28.64
N ASP A 278 -4.72 -13.65 -28.67
CA ASP A 278 -3.42 -13.44 -28.03
C ASP A 278 -3.55 -13.48 -26.50
N VAL A 279 -2.51 -14.02 -25.85
CA VAL A 279 -2.35 -13.95 -24.39
C VAL A 279 -1.09 -13.16 -24.05
N TYR A 280 -1.07 -12.62 -22.83
CA TYR A 280 -0.04 -11.72 -22.36
C TYR A 280 0.49 -12.17 -21.01
N LYS A 281 1.74 -11.81 -20.69
CA LYS A 281 2.31 -12.07 -19.38
C LYS A 281 1.70 -11.14 -18.34
N LEU A 282 1.41 -11.67 -17.16
CA LEU A 282 1.21 -10.87 -15.96
C LEU A 282 2.58 -10.54 -15.38
N GLY A 283 2.80 -9.28 -15.06
CA GLY A 283 3.97 -8.78 -14.36
C GLY A 283 3.83 -8.92 -12.85
N ALA A 284 4.98 -8.97 -12.18
CA ALA A 284 5.04 -8.97 -10.73
C ALA A 284 4.48 -7.66 -10.14
N ASN A 285 3.77 -7.81 -9.04
CA ASN A 285 3.21 -6.77 -8.18
C ASN A 285 3.55 -7.12 -6.73
N PHE A 286 4.10 -6.17 -5.99
CA PHE A 286 4.58 -6.40 -4.63
C PHE A 286 3.55 -5.86 -3.64
N VAL A 287 2.64 -6.74 -3.24
CA VAL A 287 1.49 -6.42 -2.39
C VAL A 287 1.94 -6.36 -0.94
N LYS A 288 1.72 -5.20 -0.30
CA LYS A 288 2.06 -4.97 1.11
C LYS A 288 1.34 -5.97 2.01
N ILE A 289 2.09 -6.62 2.90
CA ILE A 289 1.58 -7.54 3.91
C ILE A 289 1.85 -6.98 5.31
N LYS A 290 0.97 -7.32 6.25
CA LYS A 290 1.08 -6.88 7.65
C LYS A 290 1.63 -7.95 8.58
N ASN A 291 1.72 -9.19 8.12
CA ASN A 291 2.26 -10.30 8.90
C ASN A 291 2.75 -11.45 8.01
N ALA A 292 3.66 -12.23 8.57
CA ALA A 292 4.06 -13.54 8.05
C ALA A 292 4.61 -14.41 9.19
N PRO A 293 4.51 -15.75 9.09
CA PRO A 293 5.19 -16.64 10.03
C PRO A 293 6.70 -16.61 9.79
N LEU A 294 7.46 -17.06 10.80
CA LEU A 294 8.88 -17.35 10.59
C LEU A 294 9.06 -18.33 9.43
N GLU A 295 10.22 -18.23 8.78
CA GLU A 295 10.65 -19.04 7.64
C GLU A 295 9.91 -18.79 6.31
N ASP A 296 8.86 -17.96 6.28
CA ASP A 296 8.23 -17.55 5.02
C ASP A 296 9.22 -16.74 4.17
N GLU A 297 9.20 -16.99 2.86
CA GLU A 297 9.86 -16.12 1.89
C GLU A 297 8.98 -14.91 1.59
N ILE A 298 9.52 -13.71 1.85
CA ILE A 298 8.84 -12.43 1.65
C ILE A 298 9.79 -11.44 0.98
N TYR A 299 9.23 -10.33 0.49
CA TYR A 299 10.01 -9.22 -0.03
C TYR A 299 10.04 -8.08 0.98
N VAL A 300 11.18 -7.41 1.10
CA VAL A 300 11.28 -6.06 1.64
C VAL A 300 11.38 -5.11 0.45
N VAL A 301 10.47 -4.16 0.37
CA VAL A 301 10.34 -3.24 -0.76
C VAL A 301 10.48 -1.82 -0.25
N ALA A 302 11.29 -1.02 -0.95
CA ALA A 302 11.37 0.42 -0.74
C ALA A 302 10.94 1.15 -2.01
N LYS A 303 10.06 2.15 -1.86
CA LYS A 303 9.60 3.03 -2.92
C LYS A 303 10.36 4.33 -2.87
N THR A 304 10.78 4.80 -4.04
CA THR A 304 11.66 5.97 -4.18
C THR A 304 11.23 6.83 -5.37
N VAL A 305 11.76 8.05 -5.40
CA VAL A 305 11.61 8.99 -6.52
C VAL A 305 13.00 9.42 -6.94
N LEU A 306 13.30 9.32 -8.24
CA LEU A 306 14.54 9.79 -8.88
C LEU A 306 15.85 9.23 -8.30
N LEU A 307 15.78 8.10 -7.57
CA LEU A 307 16.92 7.37 -7.02
C LEU A 307 17.29 6.12 -7.83
N ASP A 308 16.78 5.97 -9.06
CA ASP A 308 17.08 4.84 -9.93
C ASP A 308 18.60 4.66 -10.10
N GLY A 309 19.07 3.41 -9.98
CA GLY A 309 20.49 3.05 -10.03
C GLY A 309 21.25 3.29 -8.72
N LYS A 310 20.64 3.87 -7.69
CA LYS A 310 21.25 4.00 -6.35
C LYS A 310 21.01 2.76 -5.51
N GLU A 311 21.96 2.45 -4.63
CA GLU A 311 21.81 1.39 -3.62
C GLU A 311 21.02 1.92 -2.42
N ILE A 312 19.99 1.19 -2.01
CA ILE A 312 19.32 1.37 -0.72
C ILE A 312 19.86 0.36 0.28
N SER A 313 19.97 0.78 1.54
CA SER A 313 20.23 -0.08 2.69
C SER A 313 19.02 -0.06 3.62
N ILE A 314 18.52 -1.23 4.02
CA ILE A 314 17.35 -1.38 4.90
C ILE A 314 17.71 -2.31 6.05
N LYS A 315 17.40 -1.90 7.27
CA LYS A 315 17.55 -2.69 8.49
C LYS A 315 16.17 -3.03 9.06
N ILE A 316 16.02 -4.26 9.54
CA ILE A 316 14.82 -4.70 10.22
C ILE A 316 15.04 -4.55 11.73
N LYS A 317 14.07 -3.97 12.42
CA LYS A 317 14.15 -3.66 13.84
C LYS A 317 12.94 -4.23 14.57
N GLU A 318 13.16 -4.73 15.79
CA GLU A 318 12.08 -5.15 16.69
C GLU A 318 11.46 -3.94 17.40
N LYS A 319 10.20 -4.10 17.80
CA LYS A 319 9.49 -3.15 18.68
C LYS A 319 9.77 -3.46 20.15
N GLU A 320 9.59 -4.72 20.56
CA GLU A 320 9.55 -5.15 21.97
C GLU A 320 10.73 -6.06 22.37
N GLU A 321 11.79 -6.12 21.56
CA GLU A 321 13.07 -6.80 21.85
C GLU A 321 12.91 -8.30 22.24
N ILE A 322 12.05 -9.04 21.52
CA ILE A 322 11.72 -10.42 21.91
C ILE A 322 12.80 -11.39 21.40
N LEU A 323 13.19 -11.30 20.14
CA LEU A 323 14.03 -12.29 19.46
C LEU A 323 15.52 -12.03 19.66
N ILE A 324 15.94 -10.77 19.62
CA ILE A 324 17.35 -10.36 19.72
C ILE A 324 17.57 -9.30 20.80
N ALA A 325 18.83 -8.93 21.02
CA ALA A 325 19.20 -7.96 22.06
C ALA A 325 18.76 -6.53 21.70
N LYS A 326 18.60 -5.70 22.73
CA LYS A 326 18.26 -4.28 22.65
C LYS A 326 19.07 -3.54 21.58
N THR A 327 18.38 -2.81 20.71
CA THR A 327 18.91 -1.99 19.59
C THR A 327 19.54 -2.74 18.40
N ALA A 328 19.73 -4.06 18.49
CA ALA A 328 20.33 -4.84 17.41
C ALA A 328 19.42 -4.91 16.17
N ASP A 329 20.05 -5.08 15.01
CA ASP A 329 19.36 -5.29 13.73
C ASP A 329 18.95 -6.76 13.61
N LEU A 330 17.68 -7.03 13.29
CA LEU A 330 17.16 -8.39 13.17
C LEU A 330 17.85 -9.11 12.00
N PRO A 331 18.63 -10.18 12.24
CA PRO A 331 19.25 -10.94 11.17
C PRO A 331 18.20 -11.76 10.42
N VAL A 332 18.24 -11.72 9.09
CA VAL A 332 17.38 -12.54 8.23
C VAL A 332 18.22 -13.26 7.19
N GLN A 333 17.73 -14.39 6.69
CA GLN A 333 18.42 -15.14 5.65
C GLN A 333 18.03 -14.62 4.27
N GLU A 334 19.00 -14.48 3.37
CA GLU A 334 18.73 -14.19 1.96
C GLU A 334 17.96 -15.34 1.29
N ALA A 335 16.92 -15.05 0.52
CA ALA A 335 16.09 -16.08 -0.12
C ALA A 335 16.72 -16.64 -1.41
N LYS A 336 17.86 -17.34 -1.27
CA LYS A 336 18.52 -18.09 -2.33
C LYS A 336 19.17 -19.37 -1.77
N LYS A 337 19.62 -20.27 -2.66
CA LYS A 337 20.38 -21.45 -2.27
C LYS A 337 21.63 -21.01 -1.49
N GLU A 338 21.80 -21.51 -0.27
CA GLU A 338 22.89 -21.12 0.65
C GLU A 338 22.94 -19.61 0.93
N GLY A 339 21.77 -18.99 1.05
CA GLY A 339 21.63 -17.57 1.36
C GLY A 339 22.41 -17.12 2.59
N ALA A 340 23.06 -15.96 2.47
CA ALA A 340 23.81 -15.34 3.55
C ALA A 340 22.86 -14.86 4.67
N GLU A 341 23.43 -14.66 5.86
CA GLU A 341 22.74 -13.92 6.92
C GLU A 341 22.91 -12.42 6.67
N LEU A 342 21.81 -11.69 6.72
CA LEU A 342 21.75 -10.27 6.41
C LEU A 342 21.18 -9.52 7.62
N THR A 343 21.95 -8.58 8.14
CA THR A 343 21.49 -7.56 9.10
C THR A 343 21.21 -6.22 8.42
N THR A 344 21.81 -6.01 7.25
CA THR A 344 21.53 -4.87 6.36
C THR A 344 21.18 -5.42 4.98
N LEU A 345 19.96 -5.14 4.55
CA LEU A 345 19.41 -5.53 3.26
C LEU A 345 19.78 -4.48 2.22
N LYS A 346 20.44 -4.90 1.14
CA LYS A 346 20.89 -4.00 0.08
C LYS A 346 20.24 -4.35 -1.25
N ALA A 347 19.78 -3.33 -1.98
CA ALA A 347 19.34 -3.48 -3.36
C ALA A 347 19.51 -2.18 -4.14
N THR A 348 19.70 -2.32 -5.44
CA THR A 348 19.65 -1.20 -6.37
C THR A 348 18.20 -0.84 -6.69
N VAL A 349 17.91 0.46 -6.72
CA VAL A 349 16.60 0.97 -7.13
C VAL A 349 16.45 0.80 -8.64
N GLU A 350 15.35 0.18 -9.05
CA GLU A 350 14.95 0.04 -10.44
C GLU A 350 13.48 0.45 -10.63
N LYS A 351 13.23 1.41 -11.51
CA LYS A 351 11.90 1.94 -11.82
C LYS A 351 11.19 2.46 -10.55
N GLY A 352 11.94 3.16 -9.70
CA GLY A 352 11.48 3.73 -8.45
C GLY A 352 11.33 2.74 -7.31
N GLU A 353 11.70 1.46 -7.46
CA GLU A 353 11.57 0.45 -6.41
C GLU A 353 12.86 -0.32 -6.19
N ALA A 354 13.23 -0.54 -4.93
CA ALA A 354 14.23 -1.53 -4.54
C ALA A 354 13.54 -2.72 -3.88
N LYS A 355 13.95 -3.94 -4.24
CA LYS A 355 13.27 -5.19 -3.85
C LYS A 355 14.30 -6.19 -3.35
N ILE A 356 14.13 -6.65 -2.11
CA ILE A 356 15.01 -7.65 -1.50
C ILE A 356 14.16 -8.86 -1.12
N LYS A 357 14.49 -10.04 -1.64
CA LYS A 357 13.82 -11.28 -1.25
C LYS A 357 14.55 -11.90 -0.05
N ILE A 358 13.83 -12.13 1.04
CA ILE A 358 14.36 -12.68 2.28
C ILE A 358 13.54 -13.89 2.73
N LYS A 359 14.15 -14.72 3.56
CA LYS A 359 13.47 -15.72 4.38
C LYS A 359 13.46 -15.21 5.81
N LEU A 360 12.27 -15.10 6.42
CA LEU A 360 12.09 -14.49 7.74
C LEU A 360 12.59 -15.39 8.89
N ARG A 361 13.90 -15.58 8.99
CA ARG A 361 14.59 -16.42 9.99
C ARG A 361 16.08 -16.07 10.03
N PRO A 362 16.79 -16.38 11.13
CA PRO A 362 18.25 -16.37 11.13
C PRO A 362 18.78 -17.51 10.26
N LYS A 363 20.08 -17.47 9.97
CA LYS A 363 20.75 -18.51 9.20
C LYS A 363 20.89 -19.80 10.01
N SER A 364 21.27 -19.72 11.28
CA SER A 364 21.41 -20.89 12.19
C SER A 364 20.05 -21.51 12.53
N ASP A 365 19.98 -22.84 12.45
CA ASP A 365 18.81 -23.60 12.90
C ASP A 365 18.68 -23.58 14.45
N GLU A 366 19.79 -23.52 15.17
CA GLU A 366 19.80 -23.35 16.63
C GLU A 366 19.20 -22.00 17.04
N ASP A 367 19.57 -20.91 16.36
CA ASP A 367 19.00 -19.60 16.66
C ASP A 367 17.53 -19.50 16.24
N LEU A 368 17.15 -20.13 15.12
CA LEU A 368 15.75 -20.26 14.74
C LEU A 368 14.95 -21.03 15.82
N LYS A 369 15.54 -22.08 16.40
CA LYS A 369 14.91 -22.82 17.51
C LYS A 369 14.70 -21.91 18.72
N LYS A 370 15.71 -21.11 19.10
CA LYS A 370 15.57 -20.11 20.19
C LYS A 370 14.48 -19.08 19.89
N TRP A 371 14.38 -18.61 18.65
CA TRP A 371 13.31 -17.69 18.22
C TRP A 371 11.93 -18.32 18.39
N LYS A 372 11.75 -19.57 17.91
CA LYS A 372 10.51 -20.33 18.07
C LYS A 372 10.15 -20.55 19.54
N GLU A 373 11.14 -20.85 20.39
CA GLU A 373 10.94 -21.03 21.83
C GLU A 373 10.48 -19.73 22.51
N LYS A 374 11.10 -18.59 22.19
CA LYS A 374 10.69 -17.26 22.69
C LYS A 374 9.25 -16.93 22.27
N LEU A 375 8.91 -17.15 21.01
CA LEU A 375 7.56 -16.91 20.48
C LEU A 375 6.52 -17.93 20.99
N SER A 376 6.94 -19.12 21.44
CA SER A 376 6.04 -20.12 22.02
C SER A 376 5.50 -19.68 23.38
N GLY A 377 6.22 -18.82 24.09
CA GLY A 377 5.76 -18.21 25.34
C GLY A 377 6.90 -17.71 26.19
N ILE A 378 6.76 -16.47 26.66
CA ILE A 378 7.67 -15.81 27.59
C ILE A 378 7.12 -15.91 29.01
N LYS A 379 8.02 -16.11 29.99
CA LYS A 379 7.66 -16.21 31.40
C LYS A 379 6.96 -14.92 31.83
N ASP A 380 5.80 -15.06 32.46
CA ASP A 380 4.93 -13.95 32.87
C ASP A 380 4.32 -14.23 34.25
N GLY A 381 5.17 -14.51 35.22
CA GLY A 381 4.79 -14.81 36.61
C GLY A 381 4.74 -16.30 36.92
N GLN A 382 4.08 -16.65 38.02
CA GLN A 382 3.99 -18.00 38.54
C GLN A 382 2.56 -18.32 38.97
N HIS A 383 2.24 -19.62 39.06
CA HIS A 383 0.97 -20.12 39.57
C HIS A 383 1.24 -21.18 40.65
N THR A 384 0.46 -21.14 41.72
CA THR A 384 0.53 -22.10 42.82
C THR A 384 -0.68 -23.02 42.77
N TYR A 385 -0.44 -24.31 42.52
CA TYR A 385 -1.47 -25.32 42.50
C TYR A 385 -1.55 -26.03 43.86
N THR A 386 -2.77 -26.24 44.36
CA THR A 386 -3.03 -27.00 45.59
C THR A 386 -3.65 -28.36 45.25
N PHE A 387 -3.06 -29.44 45.76
CA PHE A 387 -3.54 -30.80 45.49
C PHE A 387 -4.88 -31.08 46.18
N GLY A 388 -5.85 -31.57 45.43
CA GLY A 388 -7.18 -31.94 45.96
C GLY A 388 -7.26 -33.33 46.58
N GLY A 389 -6.20 -34.14 46.49
CA GLY A 389 -6.13 -35.53 46.92
C GLY A 389 -4.75 -36.13 46.68
N LYS A 390 -4.58 -37.41 47.00
CA LYS A 390 -3.30 -38.12 46.83
C LYS A 390 -2.91 -38.27 45.37
N ASN A 391 -1.68 -37.88 45.03
CA ASN A 391 -1.10 -37.97 43.69
C ASN A 391 0.27 -38.61 43.77
N ASP A 392 0.49 -39.67 43.01
CA ASP A 392 1.76 -40.38 42.96
C ASP A 392 2.65 -39.77 41.87
N THR A 393 3.87 -39.39 42.24
CA THR A 393 4.88 -38.75 41.39
C THR A 393 6.24 -39.47 41.47
N SER A 394 6.23 -40.73 41.90
CA SER A 394 7.43 -41.56 42.14
C SER A 394 8.26 -41.85 40.90
N THR A 395 7.69 -41.73 39.70
CA THR A 395 8.39 -41.96 38.43
C THR A 395 8.12 -40.84 37.44
N ASP A 396 9.01 -40.66 36.46
CA ASP A 396 8.86 -39.62 35.41
C ASP A 396 7.55 -39.74 34.62
N ALA A 397 7.10 -40.97 34.34
CA ALA A 397 5.84 -41.22 33.66
C ALA A 397 4.65 -40.74 34.50
N LYS A 398 4.70 -40.97 35.82
CA LYS A 398 3.67 -40.51 36.76
C LYS A 398 3.70 -38.98 36.92
N LYS A 399 4.89 -38.36 37.01
CA LYS A 399 5.04 -36.89 37.00
C LYS A 399 4.40 -36.26 35.76
N LYS A 400 4.67 -36.81 34.56
CA LYS A 400 4.06 -36.33 33.31
C LYS A 400 2.53 -36.45 33.32
N THR A 401 2.02 -37.55 33.85
CA THR A 401 0.57 -37.78 33.99
C THR A 401 -0.06 -36.74 34.93
N VAL A 402 0.51 -36.55 36.11
CA VAL A 402 0.05 -35.55 37.10
C VAL A 402 0.15 -34.14 36.53
N ALA A 403 1.25 -33.78 35.87
CA ALA A 403 1.41 -32.48 35.22
C ALA A 403 0.33 -32.23 34.15
N GLY A 404 0.01 -33.22 33.32
CA GLY A 404 -1.07 -33.13 32.33
C GLY A 404 -2.44 -32.88 32.97
N VAL A 405 -2.73 -33.53 34.10
CA VAL A 405 -3.96 -33.31 34.88
C VAL A 405 -4.00 -31.89 35.46
N ILE A 406 -2.88 -31.41 36.02
CA ILE A 406 -2.77 -30.04 36.56
C ILE A 406 -3.04 -29.01 35.47
N ILE A 407 -2.38 -29.13 34.30
CA ILE A 407 -2.61 -28.24 33.15
C ILE A 407 -4.09 -28.20 32.78
N LYS A 408 -4.75 -29.37 32.68
CA LYS A 408 -6.16 -29.45 32.31
C LYS A 408 -7.06 -28.71 33.32
N LYS A 409 -6.74 -28.79 34.62
CA LYS A 409 -7.53 -28.13 35.68
C LYS A 409 -7.36 -26.61 35.70
N ILE A 410 -6.15 -26.11 35.48
CA ILE A 410 -5.84 -24.67 35.58
C ILE A 410 -6.01 -23.93 34.24
N LYS A 411 -6.23 -24.66 33.13
CA LYS A 411 -6.28 -24.10 31.77
C LYS A 411 -7.22 -22.91 31.67
N ASP A 412 -8.47 -23.06 32.12
CA ASP A 412 -9.48 -22.02 31.99
C ASP A 412 -9.23 -20.85 32.94
N GLU A 413 -8.61 -21.10 34.11
CA GLU A 413 -8.19 -20.06 35.04
C GLU A 413 -7.09 -19.18 34.43
N LEU A 414 -6.02 -19.79 33.92
CA LEU A 414 -4.90 -19.06 33.32
C LEU A 414 -5.31 -18.36 32.01
N ALA A 415 -6.20 -18.97 31.22
CA ALA A 415 -6.68 -18.40 29.96
C ALA A 415 -7.41 -17.06 30.15
N LYS A 416 -8.07 -16.80 31.29
CA LYS A 416 -8.70 -15.51 31.60
C LYS A 416 -7.72 -14.34 31.53
N ASN A 417 -6.45 -14.60 31.85
CA ASN A 417 -5.37 -13.62 31.80
C ASN A 417 -4.44 -13.80 30.58
N LYS A 418 -4.87 -14.56 29.56
CA LYS A 418 -4.06 -14.93 28.39
C LYS A 418 -2.75 -15.65 28.76
N LYS A 419 -2.75 -16.40 29.86
CA LYS A 419 -1.60 -17.16 30.35
C LYS A 419 -1.80 -18.66 30.17
N PHE A 420 -0.69 -19.39 30.26
CA PHE A 420 -0.66 -20.85 30.30
C PHE A 420 0.57 -21.34 31.08
N SER A 421 0.68 -22.65 31.32
CA SER A 421 1.86 -23.28 31.90
C SER A 421 2.38 -24.40 31.00
N LYS A 422 3.69 -24.64 31.04
CA LYS A 422 4.36 -25.70 30.27
C LYS A 422 4.45 -26.96 31.14
N ALA A 423 4.29 -28.14 30.53
CA ALA A 423 4.28 -29.41 31.25
C ALA A 423 5.63 -29.69 31.91
N GLU A 424 6.72 -29.32 31.22
CA GLU A 424 8.08 -29.50 31.67
C GLU A 424 8.36 -28.76 32.97
N ASP A 425 7.83 -27.56 33.14
CA ASP A 425 8.07 -26.75 34.34
C ASP A 425 7.23 -27.22 35.52
N ILE A 426 6.02 -27.75 35.27
CA ILE A 426 5.24 -28.43 36.32
C ILE A 426 5.96 -29.70 36.77
N VAL A 427 6.48 -30.51 35.82
CA VAL A 427 7.25 -31.72 36.14
C VAL A 427 8.48 -31.39 36.99
N LYS A 428 9.21 -30.31 36.68
CA LYS A 428 10.35 -29.84 37.48
C LYS A 428 9.94 -29.44 38.91
N SER A 429 8.75 -28.84 39.07
CA SER A 429 8.23 -28.46 40.40
C SER A 429 7.73 -29.65 41.24
N LEU A 430 7.53 -30.83 40.64
CA LEU A 430 7.17 -32.07 41.35
C LEU A 430 8.40 -32.75 41.95
N ALA A 431 8.90 -32.21 43.07
CA ALA A 431 10.09 -32.70 43.77
C ALA A 431 9.85 -33.99 44.59
N ASN A 432 8.64 -34.19 45.12
CA ASN A 432 8.34 -35.31 46.02
C ASN A 432 7.90 -36.58 45.26
N THR A 433 7.98 -37.73 45.92
CA THR A 433 7.49 -39.03 45.38
C THR A 433 5.97 -39.16 45.42
N SER A 434 5.30 -38.37 46.26
CA SER A 434 3.84 -38.22 46.26
C SER A 434 3.45 -36.86 46.82
N TYR A 435 2.21 -36.44 46.51
CA TYR A 435 1.58 -35.27 47.09
C TYR A 435 0.21 -35.59 47.66
N ASP A 436 -0.06 -35.16 48.89
CA ASP A 436 -1.34 -35.34 49.58
C ASP A 436 -2.25 -34.12 49.45
N LYS A 437 -3.50 -34.24 49.93
CA LYS A 437 -4.48 -33.15 49.87
C LYS A 437 -3.98 -31.94 50.66
N GLY A 438 -4.03 -30.76 50.04
CA GLY A 438 -3.64 -29.48 50.64
C GLY A 438 -2.18 -29.10 50.41
N GLU A 439 -1.33 -30.03 49.99
CA GLU A 439 0.03 -29.71 49.59
C GLU A 439 0.06 -28.86 48.32
N LYS A 440 1.17 -28.16 48.09
CA LYS A 440 1.27 -27.16 47.03
C LYS A 440 2.55 -27.29 46.22
N ILE A 441 2.46 -26.91 44.96
CA ILE A 441 3.61 -26.64 44.11
C ILE A 441 3.44 -25.29 43.44
N THR A 442 4.55 -24.64 43.13
CA THR A 442 4.58 -23.40 42.35
C THR A 442 5.40 -23.64 41.09
N PHE A 443 4.89 -23.17 39.96
CA PHE A 443 5.55 -23.28 38.66
C PHE A 443 5.32 -22.02 37.84
N ASP A 444 6.14 -21.85 36.81
CA ASP A 444 6.10 -20.67 35.95
C ASP A 444 4.83 -20.67 35.07
N THR A 445 4.34 -19.46 34.82
CA THR A 445 3.30 -19.18 33.84
C THR A 445 3.87 -18.35 32.70
N TYR A 446 3.24 -18.46 31.54
CA TYR A 446 3.73 -17.89 30.29
C TYR A 446 2.61 -17.16 29.58
N LYS A 447 2.97 -16.12 28.82
CA LYS A 447 2.10 -15.51 27.81
C LYS A 447 2.74 -15.70 26.45
N VAL A 448 1.91 -15.87 25.41
CA VAL A 448 2.40 -15.87 24.02
C VAL A 448 2.69 -14.42 23.64
N PRO A 449 3.95 -14.05 23.37
CA PRO A 449 4.25 -12.70 22.92
C PRO A 449 3.79 -12.50 21.48
N THR A 450 3.60 -11.25 21.10
CA THR A 450 3.44 -10.85 19.70
C THR A 450 4.66 -10.03 19.32
N GLU A 451 5.39 -10.46 18.30
CA GLU A 451 6.60 -9.76 17.84
C GLU A 451 6.27 -8.85 16.66
N TYR A 452 6.73 -7.60 16.74
CA TYR A 452 6.38 -6.52 15.84
C TYR A 452 7.65 -5.88 15.27
N LEU A 453 7.74 -5.82 13.95
CA LEU A 453 8.89 -5.31 13.21
C LEU A 453 8.61 -3.97 12.56
N TRP A 454 9.66 -3.16 12.44
CA TRP A 454 9.68 -1.93 11.65
C TRP A 454 10.98 -1.85 10.82
N LEU A 455 11.02 -0.91 9.87
CA LEU A 455 12.10 -0.79 8.91
C LEU A 455 12.82 0.55 9.05
N GLN A 456 14.15 0.52 9.11
CA GLN A 456 14.99 1.70 8.98
C GLN A 456 15.67 1.64 7.62
N ALA A 457 15.44 2.62 6.76
CA ALA A 457 15.96 2.60 5.40
C ALA A 457 16.74 3.88 5.09
N GLU A 458 17.82 3.73 4.33
CA GLU A 458 18.71 4.82 3.92
C GLU A 458 19.23 4.64 2.49
N CYS A 459 19.38 5.74 1.77
CA CYS A 459 19.91 5.75 0.40
C CYS A 459 20.72 7.03 0.15
N GLN A 460 21.91 6.90 -0.43
CA GLN A 460 22.70 8.05 -0.85
C GLN A 460 22.22 8.55 -2.22
N GLY A 461 21.56 9.70 -2.23
CA GLY A 461 21.22 10.44 -3.44
C GLY A 461 22.44 11.17 -4.03
N ASN A 462 22.23 11.80 -5.18
CA ASN A 462 23.21 12.67 -5.82
C ASN A 462 23.53 13.92 -4.97
N VAL A 463 22.55 14.42 -4.20
CA VAL A 463 22.71 15.68 -3.45
C VAL A 463 22.82 15.47 -1.94
N LYS A 464 22.14 14.44 -1.41
CA LYS A 464 22.13 14.17 0.04
C LYS A 464 21.81 12.71 0.34
N LYS A 465 22.06 12.33 1.60
CA LYS A 465 21.54 11.09 2.16
C LYS A 465 20.04 11.24 2.43
N HIS A 466 19.27 10.21 2.09
CA HIS A 466 17.86 10.07 2.40
C HIS A 466 17.71 8.96 3.42
N GLU A 467 17.01 9.21 4.51
CA GLU A 467 16.78 8.26 5.60
C GLU A 467 15.32 8.31 6.02
N GLY A 468 14.78 7.18 6.49
CA GLY A 468 13.43 7.10 7.00
C GLY A 468 13.19 5.89 7.89
N GLU A 469 12.27 6.05 8.83
CA GLU A 469 11.72 4.98 9.65
C GLU A 469 10.30 4.66 9.17
N PHE A 470 10.07 3.41 8.81
CA PHE A 470 8.82 2.96 8.21
C PHE A 470 8.18 1.88 9.06
N LEU A 471 6.84 1.86 9.08
CA LEU A 471 6.04 0.97 9.91
C LEU A 471 6.19 1.19 11.44
N LYS A 472 6.96 2.20 11.85
CA LYS A 472 7.22 2.55 13.26
C LYS A 472 6.12 3.46 13.84
N LYS A 473 4.86 3.03 13.73
CA LYS A 473 3.69 3.67 14.33
C LYS A 473 2.66 2.61 14.73
N GLU A 474 1.89 2.88 15.77
CA GLU A 474 0.87 1.94 16.24
C GLU A 474 -0.08 1.51 15.11
N GLY A 475 -0.40 0.22 15.08
CA GLY A 475 -1.21 -0.40 14.02
C GLY A 475 -0.52 -0.56 12.65
N SER A 476 0.72 -0.08 12.48
CA SER A 476 1.45 -0.18 11.20
C SER A 476 2.63 -1.15 11.23
N TYR A 477 3.10 -1.55 12.42
CA TYR A 477 4.15 -2.56 12.56
C TYR A 477 3.80 -3.86 11.83
N PHE A 478 4.83 -4.57 11.41
CA PHE A 478 4.70 -5.89 10.80
C PHE A 478 4.74 -6.98 11.87
N GLU A 479 3.74 -7.84 11.94
CA GLU A 479 3.68 -8.91 12.94
C GLU A 479 4.37 -10.19 12.46
N ILE A 480 5.31 -10.73 13.25
CA ILE A 480 5.75 -12.12 13.08
C ILE A 480 4.67 -13.01 13.71
N GLY A 481 3.88 -13.67 12.87
CA GLY A 481 2.65 -14.30 13.35
C GLY A 481 1.95 -15.21 12.35
N LYS A 482 0.63 -15.35 12.50
CA LYS A 482 -0.19 -16.25 11.66
C LYS A 482 -0.01 -15.90 10.18
N LYS A 483 -0.20 -16.89 9.29
CA LYS A 483 -0.23 -16.64 7.84
C LYS A 483 -1.25 -15.54 7.52
N CYS A 484 -0.83 -14.55 6.73
CA CYS A 484 -1.67 -13.47 6.22
C CYS A 484 -3.05 -13.99 5.82
N GLU A 485 -4.12 -13.34 6.30
CA GLU A 485 -5.50 -13.71 5.96
C GLU A 485 -5.74 -13.76 4.44
N CYS A 486 -4.97 -12.98 3.68
CA CYS A 486 -4.93 -13.05 2.22
C CYS A 486 -4.69 -14.49 1.73
N GLU A 487 -3.76 -15.21 2.34
CA GLU A 487 -3.40 -16.57 1.99
C GLU A 487 -4.38 -17.60 2.56
N ALA A 488 -4.97 -17.35 3.72
CA ALA A 488 -6.02 -18.21 4.28
C ALA A 488 -7.30 -18.16 3.43
N LYS A 489 -7.70 -16.96 2.98
CA LYS A 489 -8.83 -16.75 2.06
C LYS A 489 -8.55 -17.30 0.68
N ILE A 490 -7.34 -17.09 0.12
CA ILE A 490 -6.95 -17.69 -1.17
C ILE A 490 -6.86 -19.22 -1.08
N ARG A 491 -6.24 -19.80 -0.04
CA ARG A 491 -6.22 -21.27 0.13
C ARG A 491 -7.61 -21.84 0.38
N ALA A 492 -8.45 -21.18 1.17
CA ALA A 492 -9.84 -21.58 1.37
C ALA A 492 -10.61 -21.53 0.05
N PHE A 493 -10.47 -20.44 -0.71
CA PHE A 493 -11.05 -20.30 -2.05
C PHE A 493 -10.54 -21.38 -3.02
N MET A 494 -9.23 -21.64 -3.05
CA MET A 494 -8.64 -22.69 -3.89
C MET A 494 -9.04 -24.10 -3.46
N ARG A 495 -9.27 -24.34 -2.16
CA ARG A 495 -9.85 -25.61 -1.66
C ARG A 495 -11.32 -25.75 -2.09
N VAL A 496 -12.11 -24.68 -1.99
CA VAL A 496 -13.50 -24.67 -2.45
C VAL A 496 -13.59 -24.90 -3.96
N LEU A 497 -12.68 -24.30 -4.75
CA LEU A 497 -12.60 -24.55 -6.19
C LEU A 497 -12.21 -26.00 -6.52
N ARG A 498 -11.22 -26.59 -5.82
CA ARG A 498 -10.90 -28.02 -6.01
C ARG A 498 -12.07 -28.94 -5.65
N ILE A 499 -12.76 -28.66 -4.55
CA ILE A 499 -13.94 -29.44 -4.14
C ILE A 499 -15.06 -29.28 -5.18
N ALA A 500 -15.25 -28.09 -5.75
CA ALA A 500 -16.20 -27.86 -6.82
C ALA A 500 -15.82 -28.59 -8.12
N ASP A 501 -14.54 -28.61 -8.49
CA ASP A 501 -14.03 -29.35 -9.65
C ASP A 501 -14.16 -30.86 -9.47
N ASP A 502 -13.84 -31.39 -8.28
CA ASP A 502 -14.02 -32.81 -7.93
C ASP A 502 -15.51 -33.20 -7.93
N PHE A 503 -16.40 -32.30 -7.50
CA PHE A 503 -17.83 -32.52 -7.53
C PHE A 503 -18.39 -32.51 -8.96
N ILE A 504 -17.92 -31.61 -9.82
CA ILE A 504 -18.31 -31.54 -11.23
C ILE A 504 -17.77 -32.75 -12.01
N SER A 505 -16.51 -33.13 -11.77
CA SER A 505 -15.87 -34.31 -12.37
C SER A 505 -16.60 -35.60 -11.99
N ASN A 506 -16.93 -35.79 -10.70
CA ASN A 506 -17.71 -36.95 -10.25
C ASN A 506 -19.14 -36.98 -10.81
N LYS A 507 -19.81 -35.83 -10.94
CA LYS A 507 -21.14 -35.77 -11.57
C LYS A 507 -21.06 -36.16 -13.04
N GLN A 508 -20.02 -35.75 -13.75
CA GLN A 508 -19.82 -36.04 -15.17
C GLN A 508 -19.42 -37.52 -15.41
N ALA A 509 -18.60 -38.10 -14.54
CA ALA A 509 -18.27 -39.53 -14.56
C ALA A 509 -19.53 -40.41 -14.31
N ASN A 510 -20.36 -40.04 -13.32
CA ASN A 510 -21.60 -40.75 -13.03
C ASN A 510 -22.63 -40.65 -14.16
N TYR A 511 -22.72 -39.49 -14.83
CA TYR A 511 -23.61 -39.31 -15.99
C TYR A 511 -23.14 -40.14 -17.20
N THR A 512 -21.83 -40.24 -17.41
CA THR A 512 -21.25 -41.03 -18.50
C THR A 512 -21.44 -42.52 -18.26
N HIS A 513 -21.29 -42.99 -17.01
CA HIS A 513 -21.54 -44.37 -16.63
C HIS A 513 -23.03 -44.75 -16.74
N PHE A 514 -23.94 -43.83 -16.37
CA PHE A 514 -25.39 -44.02 -16.53
C PHE A 514 -25.81 -44.11 -18.00
N LEU A 515 -25.23 -43.29 -18.87
CA LEU A 515 -25.49 -43.33 -20.31
C LEU A 515 -24.94 -44.61 -20.96
N MET A 516 -23.74 -45.07 -20.58
CA MET A 516 -23.17 -46.33 -21.08
C MET A 516 -24.01 -47.55 -20.68
N LYS A 517 -24.55 -47.59 -19.45
CA LYS A 517 -25.46 -48.67 -19.03
C LYS A 517 -26.80 -48.68 -19.77
N LYS A 518 -27.29 -47.52 -20.23
CA LYS A 518 -28.52 -47.42 -21.03
C LYS A 518 -28.32 -47.84 -22.49
N THR A 519 -27.13 -47.65 -23.06
CA THR A 519 -26.82 -48.07 -24.43
C THR A 519 -26.46 -49.55 -24.56
N SER A 520 -26.12 -50.23 -23.45
CA SER A 520 -25.88 -51.69 -23.44
C SER A 520 -27.14 -52.52 -23.12
N ALA A 521 -28.29 -51.87 -22.94
CA ALA A 521 -29.58 -52.49 -22.66
C ALA A 521 -30.62 -52.23 -23.76
N LEU A 522 -30.15 -51.87 -24.97
CA LEU A 522 -30.92 -51.71 -26.20
C LEU A 522 -30.37 -52.61 -27.29
#